data_AF-A0AAN0JNE8-F1
#
_entry.id   AF-A0AAN0JNE8-F1
#
_cell.length_a   1.000
_cell.length_b   1.000
_cell.length_c   1.000
_cell.angle_alpha   90.00
_cell.angle_beta   90.00
_cell.angle_gamma   90.00
#
_symmetry.space_group_name_H-M   'P 1'
#
loop_
_entity.id
_entity.type
_entity.pdbx_description
1 polymer ?
#
loop_
_entity_poly.entity_id
_entity_poly.type
_entity_poly.pdbx_seq_one_letter_code
_entity_poly.pdbx_strand_id
1 'polypeptide(L)'
;MAYSCTTSHSNIYYFGGWCGHDNCYHNTLIVLNTIKMEWTSCSNAEQSLMKKCGAKMISLEFDGAEYLVIIGGRGSTPTVYYPQFQYDQLKDGRVRTNEQLLYNVSTGQFTVPSVSGQCCPPTSSFIIEKITTTGNRGVMFGGKVTVNGDGTTSTNSVYIFSVTHSVINWEILKPGAIPNEGLWPMERDAHASAIINVYSEAGEWIVESVLD
;
A
#
# COMPACT_ATOMS: atom_id res chain seq x y z
N MET A 1 6.01 9.16 -11.79
CA MET A 1 5.62 8.09 -10.84
C MET A 1 4.54 8.63 -9.94
N ALA A 2 3.44 7.90 -9.82
CA ALA A 2 2.17 8.42 -9.32
C ALA A 2 2.10 8.53 -7.79
N TYR A 3 1.17 9.39 -7.36
CA TYR A 3 0.60 9.40 -6.01
C TYR A 3 -0.05 8.05 -5.69
N SER A 4 -0.19 7.77 -4.40
CA SER A 4 -1.16 6.79 -3.94
C SER A 4 -2.48 7.47 -3.63
N CYS A 5 -3.61 6.81 -3.88
CA CYS A 5 -4.91 7.33 -3.51
C CYS A 5 -5.86 6.23 -3.05
N THR A 6 -6.78 6.59 -2.17
CA THR A 6 -7.89 5.74 -1.75
C THR A 6 -9.11 6.60 -1.41
N THR A 7 -10.29 6.00 -1.44
CA THR A 7 -11.55 6.63 -1.07
C THR A 7 -11.97 6.19 0.32
N SER A 8 -12.60 7.11 1.04
CA SER A 8 -13.29 6.82 2.29
C SER A 8 -14.45 7.80 2.41
N HIS A 9 -15.66 7.27 2.54
CA HIS A 9 -16.91 8.04 2.53
C HIS A 9 -16.93 9.09 1.39
N SER A 10 -17.04 10.37 1.72
CA SER A 10 -17.06 11.50 0.77
C SER A 10 -15.69 12.16 0.59
N ASN A 11 -14.60 11.43 0.86
CA ASN A 11 -13.24 11.94 0.80
C ASN A 11 -12.39 11.08 -0.13
N ILE A 12 -11.52 11.74 -0.88
CA ILE A 12 -10.44 11.09 -1.64
C ILE A 12 -9.12 11.53 -1.02
N TYR A 13 -8.34 10.57 -0.53
CA TYR A 13 -7.04 10.82 0.07
C TYR A 13 -5.94 10.58 -0.96
N TYR A 14 -4.92 11.43 -0.94
CA TYR A 14 -3.73 11.31 -1.77
C TYR A 14 -2.47 11.39 -0.93
N PHE A 15 -1.52 10.50 -1.21
CA PHE A 15 -0.25 10.44 -0.51
C PHE A 15 0.95 10.35 -1.45
N GLY A 16 2.02 11.05 -1.08
CA GLY A 16 3.35 10.89 -1.68
C GLY A 16 3.47 11.52 -3.07
N GLY A 17 4.20 10.88 -3.98
CA GLY A 17 4.30 11.27 -5.39
C GLY A 17 5.66 11.87 -5.78
N TRP A 18 5.96 11.83 -7.09
CA TRP A 18 7.16 12.44 -7.69
C TRP A 18 6.76 13.71 -8.44
N CYS A 19 7.48 14.81 -8.20
CA CYS A 19 7.14 16.13 -8.71
C CYS A 19 7.57 16.38 -10.18
N GLY A 20 8.11 15.37 -10.87
CA GLY A 20 8.47 15.47 -12.29
C GLY A 20 9.92 15.87 -12.57
N HIS A 21 10.71 16.13 -11.54
CA HIS A 21 12.13 16.45 -11.67
C HIS A 21 12.97 15.81 -10.54
N ASP A 22 14.25 15.58 -10.85
CA ASP A 22 15.28 15.11 -9.91
C ASP A 22 14.83 13.94 -9.01
N ASN A 23 15.30 13.96 -7.76
CA ASN A 23 14.86 13.09 -6.67
C ASN A 23 13.86 13.81 -5.75
N CYS A 24 12.99 14.66 -6.33
CA CYS A 24 11.99 15.41 -5.58
C CYS A 24 10.70 14.59 -5.42
N TYR A 25 10.53 14.07 -4.21
CA TYR A 25 9.38 13.27 -3.79
C TYR A 25 8.64 13.96 -2.65
N HIS A 26 7.39 13.59 -2.46
CA HIS A 26 6.56 14.06 -1.37
C HIS A 26 6.22 12.95 -0.38
N ASN A 27 5.85 13.33 0.83
CA ASN A 27 5.33 12.49 1.91
C ASN A 27 4.05 13.11 2.52
N THR A 28 3.43 14.07 1.81
CA THR A 28 2.23 14.78 2.25
C THR A 28 0.99 13.95 2.01
N LEU A 29 0.14 13.86 3.03
CA LEU A 29 -1.24 13.39 2.91
C LEU A 29 -2.17 14.60 2.74
N ILE A 30 -2.92 14.60 1.65
CA ILE A 30 -3.96 15.59 1.35
C ILE A 30 -5.30 14.89 1.12
N VAL A 31 -6.39 15.60 1.38
CA VAL A 31 -7.74 15.11 1.18
C VAL A 31 -8.54 16.07 0.31
N LEU A 32 -9.29 15.53 -0.64
CA LEU A 32 -10.36 16.21 -1.36
C LEU A 32 -11.69 15.77 -0.77
N ASN A 33 -12.44 16.70 -0.19
CA ASN A 33 -13.82 16.45 0.16
C ASN A 33 -14.70 16.61 -1.09
N THR A 34 -15.41 15.55 -1.48
CA THR A 34 -16.18 15.51 -2.73
C THR A 34 -17.56 16.14 -2.62
N ILE A 35 -18.04 16.44 -1.41
CA ILE A 35 -19.30 17.18 -1.19
C ILE A 35 -19.03 18.68 -1.33
N LYS A 36 -18.01 19.19 -0.63
CA LYS A 36 -17.65 20.60 -0.63
C LYS A 36 -16.78 21.01 -1.81
N MET A 37 -16.13 20.03 -2.46
CA MET A 37 -15.13 20.24 -3.50
C MET A 37 -13.93 21.07 -3.01
N GLU A 38 -13.46 20.76 -1.79
CA GLU A 38 -12.38 21.49 -1.11
C GLU A 38 -11.19 20.57 -0.80
N TRP A 39 -9.99 21.09 -1.01
CA TRP A 39 -8.74 20.44 -0.64
C TRP A 39 -8.29 20.85 0.76
N THR A 40 -7.89 19.89 1.57
CA THR A 40 -7.29 20.13 2.89
C THR A 40 -6.03 19.30 3.06
N SER A 41 -5.02 19.85 3.72
CA SER A 41 -3.85 19.07 4.14
C SER A 41 -4.19 18.31 5.42
N CYS A 42 -4.06 16.98 5.40
CA CYS A 42 -4.36 16.11 6.54
C CYS A 42 -3.24 16.12 7.59
N SER A 43 -2.01 16.42 7.16
CA SER A 43 -0.83 16.31 8.00
C SER A 43 0.15 17.41 7.61
N ASN A 44 0.78 18.01 8.61
CA ASN A 44 2.13 18.53 8.41
C ASN A 44 3.00 17.30 8.31
N ALA A 45 3.18 16.75 7.10
CA ALA A 45 3.96 15.54 6.86
C ALA A 45 5.19 15.56 7.77
N GLU A 46 5.28 14.62 8.71
CA GLU A 46 6.38 14.68 9.65
C GLU A 46 7.67 14.62 8.84
N GLN A 47 8.61 15.51 9.15
CA GLN A 47 9.91 15.56 8.46
C GLN A 47 10.67 14.21 8.55
N SER A 48 10.21 13.31 9.43
CA SER A 48 10.69 11.95 9.65
C SER A 48 10.21 10.93 8.61
N LEU A 49 9.04 11.11 7.97
CA LEU A 49 8.50 10.11 7.05
C LEU A 49 9.22 10.14 5.70
N MET A 50 9.51 8.95 5.14
CA MET A 50 10.18 8.86 3.85
C MET A 50 9.32 9.47 2.72
N LYS A 51 9.91 10.41 1.98
CA LYS A 51 9.32 10.95 0.75
C LYS A 51 9.42 9.91 -0.36
N LYS A 52 8.27 9.52 -0.94
CA LYS A 52 8.19 8.36 -1.82
C LYS A 52 7.02 8.42 -2.80
N CYS A 53 7.15 7.65 -3.87
CA CYS A 53 6.12 7.40 -4.87
C CYS A 53 5.95 5.89 -5.06
N GLY A 54 4.88 5.48 -5.75
CA GLY A 54 4.61 4.06 -5.99
C GLY A 54 4.36 3.25 -4.71
N ALA A 55 4.16 3.92 -3.58
CA ALA A 55 3.52 3.33 -2.41
C ALA A 55 2.04 3.09 -2.73
N LYS A 56 1.40 2.19 -1.99
CA LYS A 56 -0.04 1.99 -2.08
C LYS A 56 -0.73 2.27 -0.75
N MET A 57 -1.97 2.73 -0.84
CA MET A 57 -2.78 3.21 0.26
C MET A 57 -4.18 2.65 0.13
N ILE A 58 -4.73 2.14 1.23
CA ILE A 58 -6.14 1.72 1.34
C ILE A 58 -6.74 2.24 2.64
N SER A 59 -8.06 2.44 2.64
CA SER A 59 -8.81 2.65 3.88
C SER A 59 -9.24 1.31 4.50
N LEU A 60 -9.02 1.15 5.80
CA LEU A 60 -9.47 0.02 6.61
C LEU A 60 -10.18 0.52 7.87
N GLU A 61 -11.15 -0.25 8.34
CA GLU A 61 -11.86 0.00 9.59
C GLU A 61 -11.51 -1.10 10.59
N PHE A 62 -10.96 -0.72 11.73
CA PHE A 62 -10.63 -1.62 12.83
C PHE A 62 -10.57 -0.86 14.15
N ASP A 63 -10.77 -1.58 15.26
CA ASP A 63 -10.78 -1.00 16.61
C ASP A 63 -11.68 0.23 16.78
N GLY A 64 -12.81 0.24 16.05
CA GLY A 64 -13.80 1.31 16.09
C GLY A 64 -13.36 2.62 15.42
N ALA A 65 -12.26 2.62 14.66
CA ALA A 65 -11.79 3.79 13.93
C ALA A 65 -11.40 3.44 12.48
N GLU A 66 -11.40 4.46 11.64
CA GLU A 66 -10.94 4.36 10.26
C GLU A 66 -9.47 4.77 10.16
N TYR A 67 -8.71 3.96 9.43
CA TYR A 67 -7.30 4.16 9.19
C TYR A 67 -6.97 4.07 7.71
N LEU A 68 -6.09 4.97 7.26
CA LEU A 68 -5.39 4.79 5.99
C LEU A 68 -4.12 4.00 6.24
N VAL A 69 -3.97 2.87 5.56
CA VAL A 69 -2.77 2.03 5.62
C VAL A 69 -1.93 2.31 4.38
N ILE A 70 -0.71 2.80 4.57
CA ILE A 70 0.21 3.17 3.50
C ILE A 70 1.43 2.26 3.55
N ILE A 71 1.74 1.56 2.47
CA ILE A 71 2.80 0.55 2.44
C ILE A 71 3.78 0.81 1.28
N GLY A 72 5.05 0.58 1.58
CA GLY A 72 6.15 0.49 0.63
C GLY A 72 6.44 1.79 -0.11
N GLY A 73 6.99 1.64 -1.32
CA GLY A 73 7.31 2.74 -2.23
C GLY A 73 8.80 2.90 -2.51
N ARG A 74 9.10 3.85 -3.40
CA ARG A 74 10.45 4.23 -3.81
C ARG A 74 10.60 5.74 -3.83
N GLY A 75 11.69 6.26 -3.31
CA GLY A 75 11.87 7.70 -3.14
C GLY A 75 13.26 8.13 -2.71
N SER A 76 13.36 9.31 -2.09
CA SER A 76 14.62 9.86 -1.60
C SER A 76 15.12 9.10 -0.37
N THR A 77 16.43 9.17 -0.10
CA THR A 77 17.01 8.64 1.15
C THR A 77 16.25 9.19 2.37
N PRO A 78 15.74 8.31 3.25
CA PRO A 78 15.00 8.75 4.43
C PRO A 78 15.95 9.39 5.46
N THR A 79 15.43 10.32 6.25
CA THR A 79 16.15 10.93 7.38
C THR A 79 16.05 10.08 8.64
N VAL A 80 15.04 9.23 8.73
CA VAL A 80 14.78 8.30 9.84
C VAL A 80 14.57 6.90 9.29
N TYR A 81 15.25 5.93 9.89
CA TYR A 81 15.11 4.51 9.56
C TYR A 81 14.41 3.81 10.70
N TYR A 82 13.27 3.17 10.43
CA TYR A 82 12.59 2.34 11.41
C TYR A 82 13.15 0.91 11.34
N PRO A 83 13.62 0.33 12.46
CA PRO A 83 14.34 -0.95 12.45
C PRO A 83 13.48 -2.14 12.03
N GLN A 84 12.14 -2.04 12.12
CA GLN A 84 11.23 -3.07 11.62
C GLN A 84 11.05 -3.08 10.09
N PHE A 85 11.54 -2.05 9.39
CA PHE A 85 11.42 -1.93 7.94
C PHE A 85 12.79 -2.06 7.25
N GLN A 86 12.74 -2.38 5.97
CA GLN A 86 13.89 -2.54 5.11
C GLN A 86 13.94 -1.40 4.10
N TYR A 87 15.16 -1.01 3.74
CA TYR A 87 15.44 0.14 2.89
C TYR A 87 16.59 -0.22 1.94
N ASP A 88 16.25 -0.55 0.71
CA ASP A 88 17.22 -0.94 -0.31
C ASP A 88 17.71 0.28 -1.08
N GLN A 89 19.01 0.54 -1.03
CA GLN A 89 19.66 1.57 -1.80
C GLN A 89 19.86 1.12 -3.25
N LEU A 90 19.34 1.89 -4.20
CA LEU A 90 19.42 1.59 -5.63
C LEU A 90 20.57 2.37 -6.28
N LYS A 91 21.06 1.88 -7.43
CA LYS A 91 22.14 2.52 -8.22
C LYS A 91 21.86 3.97 -8.58
N ASP A 92 20.58 4.29 -8.77
CA ASP A 92 20.14 5.63 -9.18
C ASP A 92 19.99 6.62 -8.00
N GLY A 93 20.48 6.23 -6.81
CA GLY A 93 20.49 7.05 -5.60
C GLY A 93 19.18 7.04 -4.81
N ARG A 94 18.11 6.40 -5.32
CA ARG A 94 16.84 6.27 -4.60
C ARG A 94 16.84 5.07 -3.66
N VAL A 95 15.92 5.11 -2.72
CA VAL A 95 15.68 4.03 -1.77
C VAL A 95 14.32 3.39 -2.09
N ARG A 96 14.26 2.07 -2.08
CA ARG A 96 13.01 1.30 -2.07
C ARG A 96 12.78 0.77 -0.67
N THR A 97 11.53 0.74 -0.20
CA THR A 97 11.23 0.33 1.18
C THR A 97 9.97 -0.53 1.26
N ASN A 98 9.80 -1.25 2.37
CA ASN A 98 8.54 -1.85 2.81
C ASN A 98 7.94 -1.09 4.00
N GLU A 99 8.33 0.18 4.22
CA GLU A 99 7.79 1.04 5.29
C GLU A 99 6.27 1.07 5.28
N GLN A 100 5.68 0.86 6.46
CA GLN A 100 4.23 0.79 6.67
C GLN A 100 3.82 1.91 7.63
N LEU A 101 2.72 2.60 7.33
CA LEU A 101 2.21 3.71 8.12
C LEU A 101 0.71 3.51 8.32
N LEU A 102 0.23 3.83 9.52
CA LEU A 102 -1.19 3.95 9.83
C LEU A 102 -1.51 5.42 10.05
N TYR A 103 -2.48 5.96 9.32
CA TYR A 103 -3.02 7.30 9.57
C TYR A 103 -4.43 7.17 10.13
N ASN A 104 -4.64 7.60 11.38
CA ASN A 104 -5.97 7.61 11.97
C ASN A 104 -6.76 8.80 11.41
N VAL A 105 -7.85 8.53 10.71
CA VAL A 105 -8.66 9.55 10.03
C VAL A 105 -9.30 10.52 11.02
N SER A 106 -9.68 10.04 12.21
CA SER A 106 -10.37 10.84 13.23
C SER A 106 -9.42 11.76 14.01
N THR A 107 -8.23 11.27 14.35
CA THR A 107 -7.26 12.06 15.14
C THR A 107 -6.29 12.85 14.28
N GLY A 108 -6.17 12.50 13.00
CA GLY A 108 -5.24 13.13 12.08
C GLY A 108 -3.77 12.79 12.32
N GLN A 109 -3.49 11.66 12.97
CA GLN A 109 -2.14 11.28 13.39
C GLN A 109 -1.63 10.06 12.65
N PHE A 110 -0.34 10.11 12.29
CA PHE A 110 0.41 8.95 11.84
C PHE A 110 0.93 8.14 13.02
N THR A 111 0.89 6.82 12.89
CA THR A 111 1.61 5.89 13.76
C THR A 111 2.38 4.90 12.91
N VAL A 112 3.53 4.48 13.44
CA VAL A 112 4.35 3.44 12.83
C VAL A 112 3.99 2.11 13.49
N PRO A 113 3.38 1.16 12.76
CA PRO A 113 2.98 -0.11 13.31
C PRO A 113 4.17 -1.05 13.52
N SER A 114 3.96 -2.05 14.37
CA SER A 114 4.76 -3.26 14.41
C SER A 114 4.40 -4.19 13.24
N VAL A 115 5.36 -5.00 12.81
CA VAL A 115 5.18 -5.96 11.71
C VAL A 115 5.36 -7.37 12.24
N SER A 116 4.48 -8.29 11.87
CA SER A 116 4.60 -9.72 12.15
C SER A 116 4.40 -10.57 10.89
N GLY A 117 4.83 -11.82 10.97
CA GLY A 117 4.68 -12.78 9.87
C GLY A 117 5.66 -12.56 8.72
N GLN A 118 5.25 -12.95 7.51
CA GLN A 118 6.07 -12.98 6.30
C GLN A 118 5.82 -11.73 5.45
N CYS A 119 6.26 -10.57 5.97
CA CYS A 119 6.12 -9.29 5.30
C CYS A 119 6.80 -9.27 3.93
N CYS A 120 6.25 -8.49 3.00
CA CYS A 120 6.88 -8.23 1.72
C CYS A 120 8.28 -7.59 1.89
N PRO A 121 9.22 -7.88 0.97
CA PRO A 121 10.48 -7.15 0.90
C PRO A 121 10.22 -5.70 0.47
N PRO A 122 11.24 -4.82 0.43
CA PRO A 122 11.12 -3.50 -0.15
C PRO A 122 10.49 -3.54 -1.55
N THR A 123 9.28 -3.00 -1.66
CA THR A 123 8.46 -3.13 -2.86
C THR A 123 7.81 -1.80 -3.22
N SER A 124 7.72 -1.52 -4.52
CA SER A 124 7.05 -0.33 -5.07
C SER A 124 6.22 -0.71 -6.29
N SER A 125 5.19 0.06 -6.63
CA SER A 125 4.38 -0.16 -7.85
C SER A 125 3.65 -1.50 -7.89
N PHE A 126 3.32 -2.06 -6.72
CA PHE A 126 2.43 -3.21 -6.54
C PHE A 126 0.96 -2.76 -6.50
N ILE A 127 -0.01 -3.66 -6.44
CA ILE A 127 -1.40 -3.34 -6.07
C ILE A 127 -1.69 -3.73 -4.62
N ILE A 128 -2.63 -3.02 -4.00
CA ILE A 128 -3.15 -3.38 -2.68
C ILE A 128 -4.65 -3.15 -2.67
N GLU A 129 -5.42 -4.10 -2.13
CA GLU A 129 -6.88 -4.03 -2.13
C GLU A 129 -7.46 -4.55 -0.82
N LYS A 130 -8.59 -3.97 -0.40
CA LYS A 130 -9.35 -4.44 0.75
C LYS A 130 -10.23 -5.63 0.34
N ILE A 131 -9.98 -6.80 0.90
CA ILE A 131 -10.66 -8.06 0.49
C ILE A 131 -11.96 -8.36 1.24
N THR A 132 -12.32 -7.57 2.24
CA THR A 132 -13.58 -7.73 2.99
C THR A 132 -14.34 -6.41 3.07
N THR A 133 -15.67 -6.44 2.97
CA THR A 133 -16.49 -5.22 3.08
C THR A 133 -16.38 -4.60 4.47
N THR A 134 -16.38 -5.43 5.51
CA THR A 134 -16.08 -5.07 6.89
C THR A 134 -14.75 -5.68 7.33
N GLY A 135 -13.97 -4.94 8.13
CA GLY A 135 -12.77 -5.46 8.77
C GLY A 135 -11.44 -4.95 8.21
N ASN A 136 -10.41 -5.71 8.56
CA ASN A 136 -9.03 -5.24 8.70
C ASN A 136 -8.04 -5.97 7.78
N ARG A 137 -8.53 -6.60 6.71
CA ARG A 137 -7.72 -7.46 5.84
C ARG A 137 -7.57 -6.87 4.44
N GLY A 138 -6.42 -7.10 3.84
CA GLY A 138 -6.15 -6.77 2.45
C GLY A 138 -5.27 -7.79 1.75
N VAL A 139 -5.20 -7.65 0.44
CA VAL A 139 -4.30 -8.39 -0.45
C VAL A 139 -3.31 -7.42 -1.09
N MET A 140 -2.08 -7.86 -1.27
CA MET A 140 -1.05 -7.20 -2.07
C MET A 140 -0.60 -8.15 -3.17
N PHE A 141 -0.43 -7.63 -4.39
CA PHE A 141 0.05 -8.42 -5.52
C PHE A 141 1.07 -7.65 -6.37
N GLY A 142 2.09 -8.39 -6.80
CA GLY A 142 3.10 -7.93 -7.73
C GLY A 142 3.99 -6.80 -7.21
N GLY A 143 4.42 -5.94 -8.12
CA GLY A 143 5.30 -4.80 -7.87
C GLY A 143 6.75 -5.04 -8.26
N LYS A 144 7.56 -4.01 -8.04
CA LYS A 144 9.01 -4.00 -8.26
C LYS A 144 9.74 -4.24 -6.95
N VAL A 145 10.60 -5.24 -6.93
CA VAL A 145 11.50 -5.59 -5.82
C VAL A 145 12.96 -5.42 -6.24
N THR A 146 13.85 -5.32 -5.26
CA THR A 146 15.30 -5.25 -5.49
C THR A 146 15.88 -6.65 -5.64
N VAL A 147 16.80 -6.85 -6.59
CA VAL A 147 17.52 -8.11 -6.81
C VAL A 147 19.02 -7.86 -7.00
N ASN A 148 19.86 -8.80 -6.55
CA ASN A 148 21.32 -8.71 -6.68
C ASN A 148 21.90 -7.39 -6.12
N GLY A 149 21.35 -6.91 -5.00
CA GLY A 149 21.79 -5.71 -4.29
C GLY A 149 21.11 -4.42 -4.73
N ASP A 150 21.02 -4.16 -6.03
CA ASP A 150 20.52 -2.88 -6.56
C ASP A 150 19.79 -2.98 -7.91
N GLY A 151 19.69 -4.18 -8.48
CA GLY A 151 18.86 -4.49 -9.63
C GLY A 151 17.38 -4.41 -9.28
N THR A 152 16.52 -4.40 -10.29
CA THR A 152 15.06 -4.35 -10.09
C THR A 152 14.38 -5.38 -10.99
N THR A 153 13.45 -6.15 -10.42
CA THR A 153 12.58 -7.07 -11.17
C THR A 153 11.13 -6.92 -10.73
N SER A 154 10.20 -7.25 -11.62
CA SER A 154 8.80 -7.43 -11.27
C SER A 154 8.62 -8.74 -10.52
N THR A 155 7.63 -8.82 -9.63
CA THR A 155 7.24 -10.05 -8.92
C THR A 155 5.79 -10.43 -9.24
N ASN A 156 5.44 -11.68 -8.98
CA ASN A 156 4.07 -12.20 -8.93
C ASN A 156 3.70 -12.71 -7.53
N SER A 157 4.44 -12.30 -6.51
CA SER A 157 4.14 -12.67 -5.13
C SER A 157 2.79 -12.09 -4.71
N VAL A 158 1.99 -12.90 -4.04
CA VAL A 158 0.71 -12.51 -3.45
C VAL A 158 0.86 -12.58 -1.93
N TYR A 159 0.49 -11.49 -1.26
CA TYR A 159 0.49 -11.42 0.19
C TYR A 159 -0.91 -11.08 0.69
N ILE A 160 -1.26 -11.67 1.83
CA ILE A 160 -2.44 -11.27 2.61
C ILE A 160 -1.94 -10.61 3.87
N PHE A 161 -2.60 -9.54 4.29
CA PHE A 161 -2.34 -8.93 5.57
C PHE A 161 -3.62 -8.70 6.37
N SER A 162 -3.46 -8.61 7.67
CA SER A 162 -4.49 -8.18 8.62
C SER A 162 -3.91 -7.17 9.59
N VAL A 163 -4.75 -6.22 10.03
CA VAL A 163 -4.35 -5.14 10.95
C VAL A 163 -5.10 -5.25 12.25
N THR A 164 -4.40 -5.46 13.37
CA THR A 164 -5.03 -5.55 14.69
C THR A 164 -4.28 -4.63 15.64
N HIS A 165 -4.97 -3.66 16.25
CA HIS A 165 -4.34 -2.59 17.01
C HIS A 165 -3.32 -1.83 16.15
N SER A 166 -2.03 -1.90 16.51
CA SER A 166 -0.93 -1.29 15.77
C SER A 166 0.02 -2.35 15.22
N VAL A 167 -0.49 -3.55 14.92
CA VAL A 167 0.29 -4.64 14.34
C VAL A 167 -0.29 -5.01 12.98
N ILE A 168 0.56 -5.00 11.95
CA ILE A 168 0.23 -5.52 10.62
C ILE A 168 0.86 -6.90 10.48
N ASN A 169 0.01 -7.92 10.45
CA ASN A 169 0.42 -9.31 10.25
C ASN A 169 0.37 -9.67 8.78
N TRP A 170 1.44 -10.29 8.27
CA TRP A 170 1.59 -10.64 6.87
C TRP A 170 1.73 -12.14 6.64
N GLU A 171 1.11 -12.63 5.57
CA GLU A 171 1.20 -14.01 5.12
C GLU A 171 1.50 -14.01 3.61
N ILE A 172 2.51 -14.77 3.18
CA ILE A 172 2.80 -14.98 1.76
C ILE A 172 2.05 -16.22 1.26
N LEU A 173 1.33 -16.06 0.16
CA LEU A 173 0.67 -17.19 -0.50
C LEU A 173 1.70 -17.92 -1.38
N LYS A 174 1.64 -19.25 -1.37
CA LYS A 174 2.53 -20.11 -2.18
C LYS A 174 1.78 -20.65 -3.39
N PRO A 175 2.40 -20.67 -4.59
CA PRO A 175 1.88 -21.41 -5.73
C PRO A 175 1.63 -22.88 -5.32
N GLY A 176 0.41 -23.38 -5.51
CA GLY A 176 -0.01 -24.72 -5.09
C GLY A 176 -0.75 -24.80 -3.74
N ALA A 177 -0.80 -23.71 -2.96
CA ALA A 177 -1.68 -23.63 -1.79
C ALA A 177 -3.15 -23.40 -2.17
N ILE A 178 -3.41 -23.00 -3.42
CA ILE A 178 -4.75 -22.74 -3.97
C ILE A 178 -5.05 -23.84 -5.01
N PRO A 179 -6.19 -24.54 -4.92
CA PRO A 179 -6.59 -25.52 -5.93
C PRO A 179 -6.75 -24.82 -7.30
N ASN A 180 -6.29 -25.49 -8.37
CA ASN A 180 -6.14 -25.01 -9.76
C ASN A 180 -4.73 -24.54 -10.13
N GLU A 181 -3.79 -25.50 -10.10
CA GLU A 181 -2.45 -25.35 -10.67
C GLU A 181 -2.52 -24.82 -12.12
N GLY A 182 -1.81 -23.72 -12.40
CA GLY A 182 -1.77 -23.08 -13.72
C GLY A 182 -2.44 -21.71 -13.80
N LEU A 183 -3.24 -21.30 -12.81
CA LEU A 183 -3.89 -19.97 -12.77
C LEU A 183 -3.12 -18.92 -11.96
N TRP A 184 -1.89 -19.23 -11.50
CA TRP A 184 -1.09 -18.26 -10.77
C TRP A 184 -0.71 -17.08 -11.68
N PRO A 185 -0.95 -15.83 -11.28
CA PRO A 185 -0.63 -14.69 -12.12
C PRO A 185 0.86 -14.60 -12.48
N MET A 186 1.15 -14.08 -13.67
CA MET A 186 2.51 -13.74 -14.09
C MET A 186 3.02 -12.48 -13.36
N GLU A 187 4.32 -12.22 -13.44
CA GLU A 187 4.92 -11.04 -12.81
C GLU A 187 4.34 -9.74 -13.40
N ARG A 188 3.99 -8.81 -12.52
CA ARG A 188 3.36 -7.54 -12.88
C ARG A 188 3.84 -6.43 -11.97
N ASP A 189 3.99 -5.23 -12.51
CA ASP A 189 4.21 -4.01 -11.75
C ASP A 189 3.59 -2.82 -12.49
N ALA A 190 3.42 -1.70 -11.80
CA ALA A 190 2.81 -0.49 -12.35
C ALA A 190 1.42 -0.73 -12.98
N HIS A 191 0.70 -1.71 -12.42
CA HIS A 191 -0.62 -2.16 -12.85
C HIS A 191 -1.72 -1.65 -11.90
N ALA A 192 -2.97 -1.92 -12.27
CA ALA A 192 -4.15 -1.59 -11.50
C ALA A 192 -4.98 -2.85 -11.19
N SER A 193 -5.79 -2.74 -10.15
CA SER A 193 -6.77 -3.75 -9.76
C SER A 193 -8.06 -3.09 -9.33
N ALA A 194 -9.13 -3.86 -9.36
CA ALA A 194 -10.37 -3.51 -8.69
C ALA A 194 -10.98 -4.79 -8.09
N ILE A 195 -11.59 -4.65 -6.92
CA ILE A 195 -12.44 -5.69 -6.34
C ILE A 195 -13.90 -5.34 -6.61
N ILE A 196 -14.60 -6.24 -7.29
CA ILE A 196 -16.03 -6.11 -7.55
C ILE A 196 -16.76 -7.07 -6.64
N ASN A 197 -17.57 -6.52 -5.73
CA ASN A 197 -18.48 -7.32 -4.92
C ASN A 197 -19.79 -7.50 -5.68
N VAL A 198 -20.03 -8.70 -6.22
CA VAL A 198 -21.29 -9.03 -6.88
C VAL A 198 -22.23 -9.62 -5.83
N TYR A 199 -23.36 -8.95 -5.58
CA TYR A 199 -24.49 -9.55 -4.88
C TYR A 199 -25.19 -10.51 -5.84
N SER A 200 -25.09 -11.82 -5.60
CA SER A 200 -25.99 -12.76 -6.29
C SER A 200 -27.31 -12.85 -5.54
N GLU A 201 -28.44 -12.91 -6.26
CA GLU A 201 -29.78 -13.16 -5.69
C GLU A 201 -29.87 -14.52 -4.94
N ALA A 202 -28.84 -15.37 -5.07
CA ALA A 202 -28.69 -16.65 -4.37
C ALA A 202 -27.96 -16.55 -3.02
N GLY A 203 -27.52 -15.36 -2.60
CA GLY A 203 -26.83 -15.16 -1.32
C GLY A 203 -25.35 -15.60 -1.30
N GLU A 204 -24.75 -15.83 -2.47
CA GLU A 204 -23.35 -16.21 -2.61
C GLU A 204 -22.52 -15.04 -3.15
N TRP A 205 -21.41 -14.73 -2.49
CA TRP A 205 -20.51 -13.63 -2.87
C TRP A 205 -19.51 -14.11 -3.92
N ILE A 206 -19.52 -13.48 -5.10
CA ILE A 206 -18.50 -13.71 -6.12
C ILE A 206 -17.56 -12.50 -6.11
N VAL A 207 -16.27 -12.75 -5.87
CA VAL A 207 -15.20 -11.76 -5.98
C VAL A 207 -14.55 -11.91 -7.35
N GLU A 208 -14.81 -10.97 -8.25
CA GLU A 208 -14.08 -10.86 -9.52
C GLU A 208 -13.01 -9.77 -9.39
N SER A 209 -11.76 -10.13 -9.72
CA SER A 209 -10.66 -9.18 -9.85
C SER A 209 -10.36 -8.96 -11.33
N VAL A 210 -10.43 -7.70 -11.78
CA VAL A 210 -9.88 -7.30 -13.09
C VAL A 210 -8.45 -6.84 -12.86
N LEU A 211 -7.49 -7.49 -13.51
CA LEU A 211 -6.09 -7.11 -13.54
C LEU A 211 -5.78 -6.63 -14.96
N ASP A 212 -5.50 -5.34 -15.12
CA ASP A 212 -5.05 -4.75 -16.39
C ASP A 212 -3.52 -4.54 -16.37
#